data_AF-A0A948ZLV3-F1
#
_entry.id   AF-A0A948ZLV3-F1
#
_cell.length_a   1.000
_cell.length_b   1.000
_cell.length_c   1.000
_cell.angle_alpha   90.00
_cell.angle_beta   90.00
_cell.angle_gamma   90.00
#
_symmetry.space_group_name_H-M   'P 1'
#
loop_
_entity.id
_entity.type
_entity.pdbx_description
1 polymer ?
#
loop_
_entity_poly.entity_id
_entity_poly.type
_entity_poly.pdbx_seq_one_letter_code
_entity_poly.pdbx_strand_id
1 'polypeptide(L)'
;MSLLNHKSSIINHKSSGFTLVELLVVITIIGILIALLLPAVQAAREAARKVQCMNNFKQVGVALHNYNTSHGCFPPGNMEMSQVDPNWMQNGQKQWSWSAYILPFIEQQPLYDTIDFKTWNFFIGAANLRVAATKIATHVCPSDPQGGEMRGDINSGGQSPLAAGSNMCAVVDSVYAYDESTPYAGFWPFYLRVFPAGVDGIFGAVRVCKISDIRDGTSSTLAVGEVTGKGPGTGVGHFWVADNYLSTFNGINGPFTVPGGTWPPARGTAEANSMYDTGFSSFHSGDGCHFLIADGSVHFISRTIAQRVLAALTTRDGPSRSNMQRFPTTVFSPETIVLGPP
;
A
#
# COMPACT_ATOMS: atom_id res chain seq x y z
N MET A 1 50.43 3.08 -77.73
CA MET A 1 50.64 3.09 -76.26
C MET A 1 50.53 4.55 -75.81
N SER A 2 49.30 5.03 -75.54
CA SER A 2 49.01 6.40 -75.10
C SER A 2 48.28 6.29 -73.77
N LEU A 3 48.92 6.70 -72.69
CA LEU A 3 48.38 6.68 -71.33
C LEU A 3 47.70 8.02 -71.06
N LEU A 4 46.38 7.99 -70.86
CA LEU A 4 45.58 9.13 -70.40
C LEU A 4 45.87 9.39 -68.92
N ASN A 5 46.40 10.57 -68.61
CA ASN A 5 46.59 11.07 -67.26
C ASN A 5 45.24 11.47 -66.64
N HIS A 6 44.76 10.71 -65.66
CA HIS A 6 43.63 11.09 -64.82
C HIS A 6 44.12 12.03 -63.71
N LYS A 7 43.85 13.34 -63.83
CA LYS A 7 44.07 14.30 -62.74
C LYS A 7 42.93 14.18 -61.72
N SER A 8 43.21 13.59 -60.57
CA SER A 8 42.32 13.63 -59.40
C SER A 8 42.40 15.01 -58.74
N SER A 9 41.30 15.76 -58.78
CA SER A 9 41.14 17.02 -58.04
C SER A 9 40.93 16.71 -56.55
N ILE A 10 41.91 17.05 -55.72
CA ILE A 10 41.79 17.01 -54.26
C ILE A 10 41.05 18.29 -53.84
N ILE A 11 39.80 18.16 -53.41
CA ILE A 11 39.02 19.25 -52.83
C ILE A 11 39.58 19.49 -51.41
N ASN A 12 40.36 20.56 -51.24
CA ASN A 12 40.85 21.00 -49.93
C ASN A 12 39.66 21.54 -49.10
N HIS A 13 39.15 20.74 -48.17
CA HIS A 13 38.27 21.23 -47.13
C HIS A 13 39.08 22.11 -46.17
N LYS A 14 38.88 23.44 -46.23
CA LYS A 14 39.32 24.35 -45.17
C LYS A 14 38.59 23.95 -43.88
N SER A 15 39.30 23.35 -42.93
CA SER A 15 38.80 23.19 -41.57
C SER A 15 38.87 24.55 -40.86
N SER A 16 37.70 25.13 -40.55
CA SER A 16 37.61 26.22 -39.59
C SER A 16 37.90 25.67 -38.20
N GLY A 17 38.99 26.09 -37.56
CA GLY A 17 39.32 25.71 -36.19
C GLY A 17 38.31 26.33 -35.21
N PHE A 18 37.77 25.52 -34.30
CA PHE A 18 36.88 25.96 -33.23
C PHE A 18 37.68 26.68 -32.15
N THR A 19 37.23 27.84 -31.70
CA THR A 19 37.91 28.57 -30.61
C THR A 19 37.54 27.99 -29.25
N LEU A 20 38.45 28.09 -28.28
CA LEU A 20 38.21 27.65 -26.90
C LEU A 20 36.98 28.33 -26.27
N VAL A 21 36.76 29.61 -26.64
CA VAL A 21 35.62 30.40 -26.17
C VAL A 21 34.30 29.86 -26.72
N GLU A 22 34.22 29.53 -28.01
CA GLU A 22 33.01 28.94 -28.61
C GLU A 22 32.67 27.60 -27.95
N LEU A 23 33.68 26.77 -27.64
CA LEU A 23 33.44 25.50 -26.95
C LEU A 23 32.91 25.74 -25.53
N LEU A 24 33.49 26.70 -24.81
CA LEU A 24 33.07 27.05 -23.44
C LEU A 24 31.63 27.56 -23.39
N VAL A 25 31.23 28.41 -24.34
CA VAL A 25 29.85 28.93 -24.41
C VAL A 25 28.86 27.80 -24.67
N VAL A 26 29.15 26.90 -25.61
CA VAL A 26 28.27 25.77 -25.95
C VAL A 26 28.09 24.84 -24.75
N ILE A 27 29.16 24.45 -24.06
CA ILE A 27 29.03 23.59 -22.88
C ILE A 27 28.30 24.30 -21.74
N THR A 28 28.44 25.62 -21.62
CA THR A 28 27.72 26.42 -20.62
C THR A 28 26.22 26.43 -20.90
N ILE A 29 25.82 26.64 -22.16
CA ILE A 29 24.41 26.61 -22.56
C ILE A 29 23.82 25.21 -22.34
N ILE A 30 24.51 24.15 -22.78
CA ILE A 30 24.07 22.77 -22.57
C ILE A 30 23.95 22.46 -21.06
N GLY A 31 24.92 22.91 -20.26
CA GLY A 31 24.90 22.76 -18.80
C GLY A 31 23.68 23.41 -18.16
N ILE A 32 23.34 24.65 -18.55
CA ILE A 32 22.14 25.35 -18.06
C ILE A 32 20.87 24.62 -18.50
N LEU A 33 20.78 24.19 -19.76
CA LEU A 33 19.62 23.46 -20.26
C LEU A 33 19.42 22.15 -19.49
N ILE A 34 20.47 21.36 -19.27
CA ILE A 34 20.38 20.10 -18.50
C ILE A 34 19.99 20.39 -17.04
N ALA A 35 20.56 21.41 -16.42
CA ALA A 35 20.25 21.80 -15.04
C ALA A 35 18.78 22.17 -14.86
N LEU A 36 18.15 22.80 -15.86
CA LEU A 36 16.73 23.15 -15.84
C LEU A 36 15.82 21.96 -16.23
N LEU A 37 16.28 21.10 -17.15
CA LEU A 37 15.48 19.98 -17.66
C LEU A 37 15.43 18.79 -16.69
N LEU A 38 16.52 18.48 -15.96
CA LEU A 38 16.58 17.30 -15.11
C LEU A 38 15.52 17.31 -13.98
N PRO A 39 15.35 18.41 -13.20
CA PRO A 39 14.29 18.47 -12.18
C PRO A 39 12.90 18.37 -12.80
N ALA A 40 12.68 18.99 -13.96
CA ALA A 40 11.40 18.96 -14.66
C ALA A 40 11.03 17.55 -15.14
N VAL A 41 11.98 16.81 -15.72
CA VAL A 41 11.76 15.42 -16.17
C VAL A 41 11.47 14.50 -14.98
N GLN A 42 12.15 14.70 -13.84
CA GLN A 42 11.90 13.91 -12.63
C GLN A 42 10.51 14.19 -12.04
N ALA A 43 10.11 15.46 -11.95
CA ALA A 43 8.78 15.84 -11.50
C ALA A 43 7.68 15.26 -12.40
N ALA A 44 7.88 15.32 -13.73
CA ALA A 44 6.95 14.73 -14.69
C ALA A 44 6.84 13.21 -14.54
N ARG A 45 7.96 12.50 -14.32
CA ARG A 45 7.97 11.06 -14.07
C ARG A 45 7.21 10.69 -12.80
N GLU A 46 7.41 11.44 -11.72
CA GLU A 46 6.68 11.18 -10.47
C GLU A 46 5.19 11.45 -10.62
N ALA A 47 4.80 12.53 -11.31
CA ALA A 47 3.40 12.79 -11.61
C ALA A 47 2.76 11.63 -12.40
N ALA A 48 3.46 11.08 -13.39
CA ALA A 48 2.98 9.91 -14.14
C ALA A 48 2.83 8.67 -13.25
N ARG A 49 3.80 8.40 -12.36
CA ARG A 49 3.70 7.30 -11.39
C ARG A 49 2.53 7.47 -10.42
N LYS A 50 2.29 8.69 -9.94
CA LYS A 50 1.15 9.03 -9.09
C LYS A 50 -0.18 8.78 -9.78
N VAL A 51 -0.32 9.21 -11.03
CA VAL A 51 -1.52 8.92 -11.84
C VAL A 51 -1.71 7.42 -12.06
N GLN A 52 -0.63 6.68 -12.32
CA GLN A 52 -0.71 5.23 -12.48
C GLN A 52 -1.15 4.54 -11.19
N CYS A 53 -0.61 4.92 -10.02
CA CYS A 53 -1.03 4.40 -8.72
C CYS A 53 -2.52 4.69 -8.46
N MET A 54 -2.96 5.93 -8.71
CA MET A 54 -4.37 6.30 -8.61
C MET A 54 -5.26 5.45 -9.52
N ASN A 55 -4.82 5.16 -10.76
CA ASN A 55 -5.55 4.30 -11.69
C ASN A 55 -5.64 2.85 -11.20
N ASN A 56 -4.58 2.34 -10.55
CA ASN A 56 -4.61 1.03 -9.92
C ASN A 56 -5.69 0.96 -8.82
N PHE A 57 -5.79 1.97 -7.96
CA PHE A 57 -6.88 2.07 -6.97
C PHE A 57 -8.26 2.17 -7.64
N LYS A 58 -8.39 2.88 -8.76
CA LYS A 58 -9.63 2.94 -9.53
C LYS A 58 -10.06 1.59 -10.07
N GLN A 59 -9.12 0.78 -10.57
CA GLN A 59 -9.40 -0.60 -11.00
C GLN A 59 -9.93 -1.44 -9.84
N VAL A 60 -9.31 -1.33 -8.66
CA VAL A 60 -9.80 -1.98 -7.43
C VAL A 60 -11.19 -1.50 -7.02
N GLY A 61 -11.47 -0.20 -7.11
CA GLY A 61 -12.80 0.36 -6.85
C GLY A 61 -13.88 -0.22 -7.76
N VAL A 62 -13.61 -0.26 -9.07
CA VAL A 62 -14.51 -0.89 -10.05
C VAL A 62 -14.70 -2.38 -9.72
N ALA A 63 -13.63 -3.08 -9.38
CA ALA A 63 -13.68 -4.49 -9.03
C ALA A 63 -14.53 -4.76 -7.78
N LEU A 64 -14.43 -3.92 -6.75
CA LEU A 64 -15.25 -4.00 -5.54
C LEU A 64 -16.74 -3.77 -5.85
N HIS A 65 -17.07 -2.82 -6.71
CA HIS A 65 -18.46 -2.60 -7.13
C HIS A 65 -19.01 -3.73 -8.01
N ASN A 66 -18.18 -4.33 -8.88
CA ASN A 66 -18.56 -5.51 -9.66
C ASN A 66 -18.78 -6.74 -8.77
N TYR A 67 -17.93 -6.91 -7.75
CA TYR A 67 -18.12 -7.93 -6.71
C TYR A 67 -19.45 -7.69 -5.97
N ASN A 68 -19.71 -6.46 -5.53
CA ASN A 68 -20.97 -6.11 -4.85
C ASN A 68 -22.19 -6.31 -5.75
N THR A 69 -22.10 -6.02 -7.05
CA THR A 69 -23.19 -6.25 -8.00
C THR A 69 -23.50 -7.73 -8.17
N SER A 70 -22.48 -8.60 -8.15
CA SER A 70 -22.65 -10.05 -8.32
C SER A 70 -23.01 -10.79 -7.03
N HIS A 71 -22.55 -10.32 -5.87
CA HIS A 71 -22.71 -11.01 -4.57
C HIS A 71 -23.66 -10.29 -3.61
N GLY A 72 -24.06 -9.05 -3.89
CA GLY A 72 -24.94 -8.23 -3.05
C GLY A 72 -24.26 -7.64 -1.81
N CYS A 73 -22.94 -7.74 -1.70
CA CYS A 73 -22.12 -7.20 -0.62
C CYS A 73 -20.67 -6.98 -1.08
N PHE A 74 -19.90 -6.17 -0.34
CA PHE A 74 -18.44 -6.12 -0.44
C PHE A 74 -17.81 -7.44 0.05
N PRO A 75 -16.63 -7.81 -0.48
CA PRO A 75 -15.95 -9.02 -0.06
C PRO A 75 -15.55 -8.92 1.42
N PRO A 76 -15.47 -10.05 2.13
CA PRO A 76 -14.98 -10.06 3.50
C PRO A 76 -13.54 -9.55 3.55
N GLY A 77 -13.19 -8.77 4.57
CA GLY A 77 -11.82 -8.26 4.76
C GLY A 77 -10.79 -9.39 4.86
N ASN A 78 -11.18 -10.43 5.59
CA ASN A 78 -10.45 -11.69 5.72
C ASN A 78 -11.43 -12.82 6.07
N MET A 79 -11.30 -13.98 5.44
CA MET A 79 -12.14 -15.14 5.76
C MET A 79 -11.52 -15.98 6.87
N GLU A 80 -12.07 -15.86 8.06
CA GLU A 80 -11.57 -16.53 9.27
C GLU A 80 -12.51 -17.62 9.77
N MET A 81 -11.97 -18.68 10.34
CA MET A 81 -12.76 -19.64 11.10
C MET A 81 -13.10 -19.02 12.47
N SER A 82 -14.30 -18.50 12.59
CA SER A 82 -14.89 -18.01 13.82
C SER A 82 -15.12 -19.16 14.82
N GLN A 83 -14.47 -19.10 15.99
CA GLN A 83 -14.95 -19.60 17.30
C GLN A 83 -15.32 -21.10 17.47
N VAL A 84 -15.33 -21.94 16.43
CA VAL A 84 -15.75 -23.36 16.55
C VAL A 84 -14.59 -24.30 16.93
N ASP A 85 -13.35 -23.89 16.73
CA ASP A 85 -12.16 -24.67 17.10
C ASP A 85 -11.46 -23.99 18.28
N PRO A 86 -11.48 -24.55 19.50
CA PRO A 86 -10.75 -24.03 20.66
C PRO A 86 -9.23 -23.92 20.44
N ASN A 87 -8.69 -24.63 19.45
CA ASN A 87 -7.25 -24.68 19.12
C ASN A 87 -6.88 -23.87 17.87
N TRP A 88 -7.75 -22.97 17.40
CA TRP A 88 -7.51 -22.12 16.23
C TRP A 88 -6.17 -21.36 16.28
N MET A 89 -5.69 -21.02 17.48
CA MET A 89 -4.38 -20.39 17.73
C MET A 89 -3.18 -21.31 17.44
N GLN A 90 -3.34 -22.63 17.62
CA GLN A 90 -2.29 -23.63 17.37
C GLN A 90 -2.24 -24.06 15.90
N ASN A 91 -3.34 -23.86 15.17
CA ASN A 91 -3.51 -24.38 13.81
C ASN A 91 -2.98 -23.44 12.70
N GLY A 92 -2.47 -22.25 13.04
CA GLY A 92 -1.67 -21.41 12.13
C GLY A 92 -2.33 -21.13 10.76
N GLN A 93 -3.66 -21.09 10.71
CA GLN A 93 -4.39 -21.04 9.45
C GLN A 93 -4.29 -19.63 8.85
N LYS A 94 -3.57 -19.49 7.73
CA LYS A 94 -3.38 -18.22 7.05
C LYS A 94 -4.44 -18.07 5.96
N GLN A 95 -5.28 -17.05 6.12
CA GLN A 95 -6.62 -16.93 5.58
C GLN A 95 -6.66 -16.24 4.20
N TRP A 96 -7.83 -16.08 3.61
CA TRP A 96 -8.00 -15.36 2.33
C TRP A 96 -8.55 -13.95 2.57
N SER A 97 -7.82 -12.93 2.11
CA SER A 97 -8.21 -11.52 2.17
C SER A 97 -9.19 -11.13 1.07
N TRP A 98 -9.84 -9.97 1.26
CA TRP A 98 -10.71 -9.30 0.28
C TRP A 98 -10.14 -9.29 -1.16
N SER A 99 -8.83 -9.07 -1.29
CA SER A 99 -8.10 -8.95 -2.55
C SER A 99 -8.14 -10.24 -3.39
N ALA A 100 -8.22 -11.42 -2.76
CA ALA A 100 -8.35 -12.70 -3.45
C ALA A 100 -9.73 -12.88 -4.08
N TYR A 101 -10.77 -12.34 -3.43
CA TYR A 101 -12.15 -12.43 -3.92
C TYR A 101 -12.42 -11.52 -5.12
N ILE A 102 -11.63 -10.46 -5.30
CA ILE A 102 -11.80 -9.53 -6.42
C ILE A 102 -11.00 -9.90 -7.66
N LEU A 103 -10.15 -10.93 -7.63
CA LEU A 103 -9.31 -11.35 -8.78
C LEU A 103 -10.10 -11.48 -10.09
N PRO A 104 -11.29 -12.11 -10.14
CA PRO A 104 -12.12 -12.18 -11.36
C PRO A 104 -12.41 -10.81 -11.98
N PHE A 105 -12.55 -9.78 -11.13
CA PHE A 105 -12.97 -8.44 -11.52
C PHE A 105 -11.78 -7.50 -11.80
N ILE A 106 -10.55 -7.98 -11.67
CA ILE A 106 -9.31 -7.30 -12.10
C ILE A 106 -8.55 -8.10 -13.16
N GLU A 107 -9.28 -8.84 -14.00
CA GLU A 107 -8.73 -9.64 -15.12
C GLU A 107 -7.78 -10.77 -14.67
N GLN A 108 -7.92 -11.26 -13.43
CA GLN A 108 -7.14 -12.37 -12.87
C GLN A 108 -7.99 -13.65 -12.69
N GLN A 109 -8.99 -13.87 -13.55
CA GLN A 109 -9.82 -15.08 -13.53
C GLN A 109 -9.01 -16.39 -13.55
N PRO A 110 -7.99 -16.57 -14.42
CA PRO A 110 -7.22 -17.82 -14.44
C PRO A 110 -6.49 -18.09 -13.13
N LEU A 111 -6.09 -17.04 -12.41
CA LEU A 111 -5.46 -17.17 -11.10
C LEU A 111 -6.50 -17.56 -10.04
N TYR A 112 -7.68 -16.93 -10.08
CA TYR A 112 -8.78 -17.23 -9.17
C TYR A 112 -9.23 -18.69 -9.27
N ASP A 113 -9.33 -19.25 -10.48
CA ASP A 113 -9.77 -20.63 -10.71
C ASP A 113 -8.80 -21.68 -10.13
N THR A 114 -7.54 -21.30 -9.86
CA THR A 114 -6.54 -22.18 -9.25
C THR A 114 -6.58 -22.17 -7.72
N ILE A 115 -7.33 -21.26 -7.11
CA ILE A 115 -7.46 -21.15 -5.66
C ILE A 115 -8.39 -22.25 -5.15
N ASP A 116 -7.89 -23.06 -4.22
CA ASP A 116 -8.74 -23.92 -3.41
C ASP A 116 -9.16 -23.20 -2.13
N PHE A 117 -10.31 -22.53 -2.19
CA PHE A 117 -10.92 -21.85 -1.04
C PHE A 117 -11.39 -22.81 0.06
N LYS A 118 -11.53 -24.12 -0.21
CA LYS A 118 -11.84 -25.11 0.83
C LYS A 118 -10.65 -25.34 1.75
N THR A 119 -9.45 -25.15 1.21
CA THR A 119 -8.22 -25.15 1.98
C THR A 119 -8.02 -23.75 2.58
N TRP A 120 -8.54 -23.60 3.79
CA TRP A 120 -8.57 -22.33 4.55
C TRP A 120 -7.19 -21.73 4.82
N ASN A 121 -6.15 -22.56 4.84
CA ASN A 121 -4.77 -22.12 4.98
C ASN A 121 -4.09 -22.09 3.61
N PHE A 122 -3.79 -20.91 3.08
CA PHE A 122 -3.15 -20.83 1.75
C PHE A 122 -1.75 -21.47 1.71
N PHE A 123 -1.09 -21.72 2.85
CA PHE A 123 0.17 -22.50 2.91
C PHE A 123 -0.02 -23.98 2.60
N ILE A 124 -1.26 -24.46 2.68
CA ILE A 124 -1.59 -25.84 2.43
C ILE A 124 -1.97 -25.96 0.96
N GLY A 125 -1.23 -26.82 0.24
CA GLY A 125 -1.42 -27.08 -1.18
C GLY A 125 -0.50 -26.26 -2.09
N ALA A 126 0.17 -26.96 -3.03
CA ALA A 126 1.11 -26.35 -3.97
C ALA A 126 0.46 -25.36 -4.96
N ALA A 127 -0.87 -25.46 -5.17
CA ALA A 127 -1.61 -24.50 -5.99
C ALA A 127 -1.77 -23.16 -5.26
N ASN A 128 -2.30 -23.17 -4.02
CA ASN A 128 -2.50 -21.97 -3.21
C ASN A 128 -1.18 -21.22 -2.93
N LEU A 129 -0.09 -21.95 -2.68
CA LEU A 129 1.25 -21.36 -2.56
C LEU A 129 1.71 -20.63 -3.83
N ARG A 130 1.43 -21.20 -5.01
CA ARG A 130 1.76 -20.55 -6.30
C ARG A 130 0.90 -19.32 -6.55
N VAL A 131 -0.37 -19.37 -6.17
CA VAL A 131 -1.24 -18.19 -6.22
C VAL A 131 -0.68 -17.08 -5.34
N ALA A 132 -0.38 -17.38 -4.08
CA ALA A 132 0.20 -16.43 -3.14
C ALA A 132 1.50 -15.78 -3.64
N ALA A 133 2.31 -16.52 -4.40
CA ALA A 133 3.55 -16.05 -5.01
C ALA A 133 3.36 -15.11 -6.20
N THR A 134 2.14 -15.06 -6.77
CA THR A 134 1.88 -14.33 -8.00
C THR A 134 1.79 -12.84 -7.71
N LYS A 135 2.60 -12.06 -8.41
CA LYS A 135 2.62 -10.59 -8.32
C LYS A 135 1.43 -10.04 -9.11
N ILE A 136 0.53 -9.34 -8.43
CA ILE A 136 -0.61 -8.66 -9.06
C ILE A 136 -0.18 -7.23 -9.38
N ALA A 137 0.01 -6.90 -10.66
CA ALA A 137 0.52 -5.60 -11.09
C ALA A 137 -0.33 -4.42 -10.56
N THR A 138 -1.65 -4.59 -10.51
CA THR A 138 -2.60 -3.61 -9.97
C THR A 138 -2.37 -3.34 -8.48
N HIS A 139 -1.81 -4.27 -7.71
CA HIS A 139 -1.55 -4.06 -6.28
C HIS A 139 -0.20 -3.40 -5.99
N VAL A 140 0.65 -3.17 -7.00
CA VAL A 140 1.99 -2.61 -6.82
C VAL A 140 2.00 -1.11 -7.18
N CYS A 141 2.54 -0.29 -6.28
CA CYS A 141 2.72 1.13 -6.52
C CYS A 141 4.01 1.35 -7.32
N PRO A 142 3.98 2.06 -8.47
CA PRO A 142 5.16 2.31 -9.28
C PRO A 142 6.18 3.27 -8.62
N SER A 143 5.78 4.00 -7.57
CA SER A 143 6.68 4.85 -6.78
C SER A 143 7.33 4.11 -5.60
N ASP A 144 6.91 2.88 -5.28
CA ASP A 144 7.63 2.07 -4.29
C ASP A 144 8.95 1.57 -4.91
N PRO A 145 10.12 1.92 -4.34
CA PRO A 145 11.41 1.52 -4.89
C PRO A 145 11.66 -0.01 -4.81
N GLN A 146 10.89 -0.74 -4.00
CA GLN A 146 10.92 -2.22 -4.00
C GLN A 146 10.20 -2.79 -5.22
N GLY A 147 9.15 -2.09 -5.68
CA GLY A 147 8.35 -2.42 -6.85
C GLY A 147 7.95 -3.89 -6.89
N GLY A 148 8.16 -4.52 -8.05
CA GLY A 148 7.82 -5.92 -8.26
C GLY A 148 8.59 -6.88 -7.36
N GLU A 149 9.77 -6.54 -6.82
CA GLU A 149 10.55 -7.47 -5.99
C GLU A 149 10.04 -7.58 -4.55
N MET A 150 8.99 -6.82 -4.21
CA MET A 150 8.36 -6.86 -2.91
C MET A 150 7.72 -8.23 -2.61
N ARG A 151 8.09 -8.80 -1.46
CA ARG A 151 7.55 -10.05 -0.92
C ARG A 151 6.68 -9.79 0.30
N GLY A 152 5.66 -10.60 0.49
CA GLY A 152 4.80 -10.57 1.67
C GLY A 152 5.49 -11.06 2.94
N ASP A 153 5.34 -10.35 4.06
CA ASP A 153 5.62 -10.88 5.41
C ASP A 153 4.32 -11.38 6.05
N ILE A 154 4.39 -12.47 6.81
CA ILE A 154 3.23 -13.15 7.40
C ILE A 154 3.43 -13.43 8.89
N ASN A 155 4.18 -12.56 9.58
CA ASN A 155 4.40 -12.57 11.03
C ASN A 155 4.95 -13.89 11.57
N SER A 156 6.13 -14.29 11.11
CA SER A 156 6.80 -15.48 11.67
C SER A 156 8.31 -15.30 11.80
N GLY A 157 8.80 -14.09 12.08
CA GLY A 157 10.24 -13.85 12.30
C GLY A 157 11.13 -14.32 11.15
N GLY A 158 10.53 -14.48 9.97
CA GLY A 158 11.08 -15.17 8.81
C GLY A 158 10.26 -14.79 7.61
N GLN A 159 10.95 -14.32 6.56
CA GLN A 159 10.38 -14.07 5.25
C GLN A 159 9.55 -15.29 4.85
N SER A 160 8.34 -15.11 4.31
CA SER A 160 7.76 -16.16 3.50
C SER A 160 8.32 -15.96 2.11
N PRO A 161 9.34 -16.73 1.68
CA PRO A 161 10.03 -16.47 0.43
C PRO A 161 9.14 -16.65 -0.80
N LEU A 162 7.88 -17.08 -0.62
CA LEU A 162 6.95 -17.48 -1.67
C LEU A 162 5.73 -16.56 -1.78
N ALA A 163 5.65 -15.46 -1.06
CA ALA A 163 4.47 -14.59 -1.04
C ALA A 163 4.76 -13.28 -1.78
N ALA A 164 3.91 -12.85 -2.72
CA ALA A 164 4.02 -11.53 -3.33
C ALA A 164 3.51 -10.42 -2.38
N GLY A 165 4.11 -9.24 -2.47
CA GLY A 165 3.68 -8.05 -1.73
C GLY A 165 2.55 -7.26 -2.40
N SER A 166 2.02 -6.29 -1.66
CA SER A 166 0.98 -5.33 -2.05
C SER A 166 1.31 -3.96 -1.45
N ASN A 167 1.00 -2.91 -2.21
CA ASN A 167 0.94 -1.53 -1.75
C ASN A 167 -0.49 -1.08 -1.42
N MET A 168 -1.41 -2.03 -1.29
CA MET A 168 -2.82 -1.79 -0.95
C MET A 168 -3.21 -2.66 0.24
N CYS A 169 -3.92 -2.07 1.19
CA CYS A 169 -4.54 -2.76 2.33
C CYS A 169 -5.97 -2.25 2.53
N ALA A 170 -6.87 -3.15 2.93
CA ALA A 170 -8.20 -2.76 3.35
C ALA A 170 -8.15 -1.90 4.62
N VAL A 171 -9.06 -0.94 4.72
CA VAL A 171 -9.25 -0.09 5.90
C VAL A 171 -10.33 -0.73 6.78
N VAL A 172 -9.98 -1.10 8.02
CA VAL A 172 -10.89 -1.84 8.92
C VAL A 172 -11.48 -0.99 10.03
N ASP A 173 -10.66 -0.13 10.63
CA ASP A 173 -11.07 0.77 11.71
C ASP A 173 -10.03 1.90 11.88
N SER A 174 -10.26 2.71 12.91
CA SER A 174 -9.38 3.75 13.43
C SER A 174 -9.01 3.53 14.89
N VAL A 175 -9.53 2.48 15.52
CA VAL A 175 -9.24 2.09 16.90
C VAL A 175 -7.91 1.33 16.97
N TYR A 176 -7.09 1.67 17.96
CA TYR A 176 -6.02 0.79 18.42
C TYR A 176 -6.63 -0.21 19.38
N ALA A 177 -6.90 -1.42 18.89
CA ALA A 177 -7.45 -2.49 19.72
C ALA A 177 -6.35 -3.13 20.58
N TYR A 178 -5.64 -2.32 21.35
CA TYR A 178 -4.89 -2.76 22.53
C TYR A 178 -5.68 -2.34 23.76
N ASP A 179 -6.83 -2.98 23.94
CA ASP A 179 -7.49 -2.97 25.23
C ASP A 179 -6.90 -4.11 26.05
N GLU A 180 -6.12 -3.78 27.07
CA GLU A 180 -5.50 -4.72 28.01
C GLU A 180 -6.54 -5.60 28.73
N SER A 181 -7.82 -5.21 28.72
CA SER A 181 -8.92 -6.03 29.26
C SER A 181 -9.44 -7.09 28.28
N THR A 182 -9.01 -7.06 27.01
CA THR A 182 -9.30 -8.13 26.06
C THR A 182 -8.31 -9.28 26.25
N PRO A 183 -8.76 -10.54 26.39
CA PRO A 183 -7.88 -11.70 26.60
C PRO A 183 -6.93 -12.00 25.41
N TYR A 184 -6.93 -11.16 24.38
CA TYR A 184 -6.12 -11.26 23.15
C TYR A 184 -5.08 -10.13 23.02
N ALA A 185 -4.95 -9.27 24.04
CA ALA A 185 -3.90 -8.25 24.12
C ALA A 185 -2.52 -8.94 24.12
N GLY A 186 -1.79 -8.81 23.01
CA GLY A 186 -0.41 -9.29 22.89
C GLY A 186 -0.11 -10.19 21.69
N PHE A 187 -1.12 -10.66 20.95
CA PHE A 187 -0.90 -11.46 19.74
C PHE A 187 -1.34 -10.71 18.48
N TRP A 188 -0.44 -10.58 17.50
CA TRP A 188 -0.68 -9.95 16.20
C TRP A 188 -0.74 -10.99 15.08
N PRO A 189 -1.69 -10.91 14.13
CA PRO A 189 -2.74 -9.90 13.98
C PRO A 189 -4.03 -10.27 14.74
N PHE A 190 -3.92 -10.92 15.90
CA PHE A 190 -5.04 -11.63 16.54
C PHE A 190 -6.14 -10.72 17.10
N TYR A 191 -5.89 -9.43 17.35
CA TYR A 191 -6.92 -8.51 17.85
C TYR A 191 -7.84 -7.93 16.75
N LEU A 192 -7.46 -8.04 15.47
CA LEU A 192 -8.34 -7.75 14.33
C LEU A 192 -9.13 -8.99 13.89
N ARG A 193 -8.71 -10.17 14.36
CA ARG A 193 -9.35 -11.48 14.12
C ARG A 193 -10.56 -11.75 15.00
N VAL A 194 -10.57 -11.16 16.20
CA VAL A 194 -11.70 -11.22 17.14
C VAL A 194 -12.17 -9.80 17.36
N PHE A 195 -13.03 -9.27 16.49
CA PHE A 195 -13.58 -7.92 16.67
C PHE A 195 -14.21 -7.78 18.06
N PRO A 196 -13.62 -6.99 18.96
CA PRO A 196 -14.38 -6.50 20.09
C PRO A 196 -15.55 -5.69 19.53
N ALA A 197 -16.65 -5.62 20.26
CA ALA A 197 -17.80 -4.84 19.85
C ALA A 197 -17.40 -3.38 19.50
N GLY A 198 -17.40 -3.06 18.20
CA GLY A 198 -17.31 -1.69 17.68
C GLY A 198 -16.11 -1.35 16.78
N VAL A 199 -15.60 -2.32 16.01
CA VAL A 199 -15.02 -2.04 14.68
C VAL A 199 -16.15 -1.91 13.67
N ASP A 200 -16.16 -0.83 12.88
CA ASP A 200 -17.29 -0.49 11.99
C ASP A 200 -16.88 -0.09 10.56
N GLY A 201 -15.71 -0.51 10.08
CA GLY A 201 -15.30 -0.31 8.68
C GLY A 201 -15.97 -1.26 7.68
N ILE A 202 -15.71 -1.06 6.39
CA ILE A 202 -16.26 -1.86 5.28
C ILE A 202 -15.73 -3.29 5.31
N PHE A 203 -14.44 -3.44 5.63
CA PHE A 203 -13.74 -4.72 5.60
C PHE A 203 -13.57 -5.27 7.01
N GLY A 204 -14.56 -6.01 7.48
CA GLY A 204 -14.43 -6.86 8.67
C GLY A 204 -13.97 -8.28 8.30
N ALA A 205 -13.22 -8.93 9.18
CA ALA A 205 -13.01 -10.37 9.14
C ALA A 205 -14.36 -11.09 9.31
N VAL A 206 -14.64 -12.04 8.41
CA VAL A 206 -15.87 -12.87 8.33
C VAL A 206 -17.19 -12.09 8.09
N ARG A 207 -17.22 -10.78 8.34
CA ARG A 207 -18.39 -9.94 8.12
C ARG A 207 -18.42 -9.40 6.70
N VAL A 208 -19.53 -9.63 6.03
CA VAL A 208 -19.85 -8.97 4.76
C VAL A 208 -20.54 -7.64 5.06
N CYS A 209 -20.18 -6.61 4.30
CA CYS A 209 -20.77 -5.28 4.38
C CYS A 209 -21.56 -5.03 3.10
N LYS A 210 -22.83 -4.60 3.20
CA LYS A 210 -23.61 -4.14 2.04
C LYS A 210 -23.45 -2.63 1.88
N ILE A 211 -23.65 -2.13 0.66
CA ILE A 211 -23.73 -0.67 0.43
C ILE A 211 -24.78 -0.02 1.36
N SER A 212 -25.90 -0.69 1.63
CA SER A 212 -26.95 -0.20 2.55
C SER A 212 -26.50 -0.10 4.01
N ASP A 213 -25.41 -0.76 4.39
CA ASP A 213 -24.86 -0.72 5.75
C ASP A 213 -23.93 0.49 5.96
N ILE A 214 -23.60 1.23 4.89
CA ILE A 214 -22.74 2.43 4.94
C ILE A 214 -23.64 3.67 5.13
N ARG A 215 -24.07 3.90 6.38
CA ARG A 215 -25.07 4.92 6.73
C ARG A 215 -24.55 6.35 6.73
N ASP A 216 -23.24 6.54 6.93
CA ASP A 216 -22.56 7.84 6.82
C ASP A 216 -22.33 8.27 5.35
N GLY A 217 -22.67 7.38 4.41
CA GLY A 217 -22.59 7.64 2.98
C GLY A 217 -21.32 7.08 2.33
N THR A 218 -21.48 6.48 1.16
CA THR A 218 -20.39 5.82 0.45
C THR A 218 -19.27 6.78 0.04
N SER A 219 -19.55 8.07 -0.13
CA SER A 219 -18.57 9.11 -0.47
C SER A 219 -17.73 9.59 0.72
N SER A 220 -17.95 9.05 1.91
CA SER A 220 -17.26 9.48 3.15
C SER A 220 -16.70 8.33 3.96
N THR A 221 -16.68 7.11 3.41
CA THR A 221 -16.11 5.93 4.06
C THR A 221 -14.92 5.39 3.28
N LEU A 222 -13.77 5.25 3.95
CA LEU A 222 -12.55 4.66 3.39
C LEU A 222 -12.72 3.16 3.19
N ALA A 223 -12.26 2.66 2.06
CA ALA A 223 -12.31 1.25 1.68
C ALA A 223 -10.91 0.63 1.67
N VAL A 224 -10.00 1.15 0.84
CA VAL A 224 -8.64 0.61 0.67
C VAL A 224 -7.65 1.76 0.72
N GLY A 225 -6.55 1.61 1.44
CA GLY A 225 -5.50 2.61 1.53
C GLY A 225 -4.17 2.11 0.99
N GLU A 226 -3.33 3.05 0.59
CA GLU A 226 -1.96 2.79 0.16
C GLU A 226 -1.06 2.53 1.37
N VAL A 227 -0.17 1.55 1.21
CA VAL A 227 0.78 1.14 2.23
C VAL A 227 2.17 0.96 1.63
N THR A 228 3.19 1.24 2.43
CA THR A 228 4.57 0.86 2.13
C THR A 228 4.99 -0.32 3.01
N GLY A 229 5.95 -1.11 2.55
CA GLY A 229 6.50 -2.22 3.32
C GLY A 229 7.45 -1.79 4.45
N LYS A 230 8.31 -2.71 4.91
CA LYS A 230 9.38 -2.41 5.89
C LYS A 230 10.44 -1.44 5.34
N GLY A 231 10.47 -1.23 4.03
CA GLY A 231 11.21 -0.15 3.40
C GLY A 231 12.07 -0.50 2.21
N PRO A 232 12.67 0.54 1.58
CA PRO A 232 13.56 0.34 0.45
C PRO A 232 14.70 -0.61 0.82
N GLY A 233 14.99 -1.57 -0.05
CA GLY A 233 16.05 -2.55 0.16
C GLY A 233 15.70 -3.72 1.09
N THR A 234 14.59 -3.66 1.83
CA THR A 234 14.15 -4.81 2.65
C THR A 234 13.53 -5.92 1.78
N GLY A 235 12.87 -5.54 0.68
CA GLY A 235 12.13 -6.45 -0.18
C GLY A 235 10.87 -7.02 0.49
N VAL A 236 10.40 -6.38 1.55
CA VAL A 236 9.38 -6.90 2.45
C VAL A 236 8.24 -5.89 2.53
N GLY A 237 7.03 -6.30 2.15
CA GLY A 237 5.82 -5.47 2.18
C GLY A 237 4.55 -6.25 2.47
N HIS A 238 3.42 -5.54 2.49
CA HIS A 238 2.15 -6.09 2.94
C HIS A 238 1.74 -7.27 2.09
N PHE A 239 1.26 -8.32 2.72
CA PHE A 239 0.88 -9.49 1.97
C PHE A 239 -0.47 -9.28 1.29
N TRP A 240 -0.60 -9.62 0.00
CA TRP A 240 -1.84 -9.34 -0.72
C TRP A 240 -2.95 -10.33 -0.36
N VAL A 241 -2.64 -11.64 -0.31
CA VAL A 241 -3.67 -12.70 -0.32
C VAL A 241 -4.19 -13.10 1.06
N ALA A 242 -3.50 -12.74 2.15
CA ALA A 242 -3.95 -12.97 3.53
C ALA A 242 -3.59 -11.77 4.42
N ASP A 243 -4.33 -11.59 5.52
CA ASP A 243 -4.08 -10.56 6.53
C ASP A 243 -3.88 -9.14 5.94
N ASN A 244 -4.53 -8.83 4.81
CA ASN A 244 -4.28 -7.62 4.01
C ASN A 244 -5.17 -6.46 4.43
N TYR A 245 -5.03 -6.05 5.69
CA TYR A 245 -5.90 -5.04 6.27
C TYR A 245 -5.21 -4.28 7.40
N LEU A 246 -5.56 -3.01 7.61
CA LEU A 246 -4.95 -2.12 8.60
C LEU A 246 -5.95 -1.13 9.21
N SER A 247 -5.59 -0.62 10.39
CA SER A 247 -6.27 0.48 11.06
C SER A 247 -5.61 1.82 10.73
N THR A 248 -6.40 2.90 10.68
CA THR A 248 -5.90 4.27 10.51
C THR A 248 -5.32 4.89 11.78
N PHE A 249 -5.26 4.13 12.89
CA PHE A 249 -4.80 4.62 14.19
C PHE A 249 -3.44 5.32 14.17
N ASN A 250 -2.48 4.77 13.43
CA ASN A 250 -1.11 5.29 13.35
C ASN A 250 -0.97 6.53 12.44
N GLY A 251 -2.08 7.01 11.86
CA GLY A 251 -2.08 8.12 10.92
C GLY A 251 -1.59 7.72 9.52
N ILE A 252 -1.06 8.70 8.78
CA ILE A 252 -0.56 8.55 7.41
C ILE A 252 0.87 9.08 7.36
N ASN A 253 1.79 8.37 6.70
CA ASN A 253 3.19 8.82 6.47
C ASN A 253 3.95 9.33 7.72
N GLY A 254 3.52 8.98 8.94
CA GLY A 254 4.23 9.25 10.17
C GLY A 254 5.42 8.29 10.37
N PRO A 255 6.29 8.54 11.37
CA PRO A 255 7.43 7.68 11.70
C PRO A 255 7.06 6.20 11.88
N PHE A 256 5.85 5.91 12.34
CA PHE A 256 5.38 4.53 12.54
C PHE A 256 4.84 3.87 11.26
N THR A 257 4.64 4.64 10.19
CA THR A 257 3.99 4.19 8.95
C THR A 257 4.92 4.16 7.74
N VAL A 258 6.10 4.77 7.85
CA VAL A 258 7.12 4.83 6.79
C VAL A 258 8.39 4.05 7.17
N PRO A 259 9.17 3.63 6.18
CA PRO A 259 10.47 2.98 6.39
C PRO A 259 11.45 3.79 7.24
N GLY A 260 12.07 3.15 8.23
CA GLY A 260 13.16 3.72 9.02
C GLY A 260 12.74 4.60 10.20
N GLY A 261 11.45 4.68 10.55
CA GLY A 261 11.02 5.37 11.75
C GLY A 261 11.10 4.51 13.03
N THR A 262 11.19 5.19 14.17
CA THR A 262 11.28 4.58 15.51
C THR A 262 9.88 4.38 16.10
N TRP A 263 9.65 3.31 16.87
CA TRP A 263 8.38 3.02 17.56
C TRP A 263 8.34 3.66 18.96
N PRO A 264 7.17 4.01 19.55
CA PRO A 264 7.12 4.46 20.93
C PRO A 264 7.43 3.27 21.85
N PRO A 265 8.11 3.51 22.99
CA PRO A 265 8.60 2.46 23.90
C PRO A 265 7.52 1.64 24.63
N ALA A 266 6.22 1.79 24.30
CA ALA A 266 5.12 1.06 24.93
C ALA A 266 5.19 -0.48 24.76
N ARG A 267 6.11 -1.00 23.93
CA ARG A 267 6.37 -2.44 23.77
C ARG A 267 7.78 -2.90 24.15
N GLY A 268 8.56 -2.08 24.88
CA GLY A 268 9.78 -2.52 25.57
C GLY A 268 10.85 -3.23 24.71
N THR A 269 10.79 -3.15 23.38
CA THR A 269 11.70 -3.83 22.46
C THR A 269 11.98 -2.94 21.27
N ALA A 270 13.23 -2.96 20.83
CA ALA A 270 13.75 -2.20 19.69
C ALA A 270 13.01 -2.54 18.39
N GLU A 271 12.86 -1.52 17.54
CA GLU A 271 12.41 -1.58 16.13
C GLU A 271 11.00 -2.12 15.88
N ALA A 272 10.30 -1.56 14.89
CA ALA A 272 9.03 -2.09 14.42
C ALA A 272 9.26 -3.50 13.85
N ASN A 273 9.00 -4.55 14.63
CA ASN A 273 9.27 -5.92 14.20
C ASN A 273 8.31 -6.40 13.09
N SER A 274 7.18 -5.71 12.85
CA SER A 274 6.18 -6.07 11.84
C SER A 274 5.68 -4.86 11.03
N MET A 275 5.49 -5.05 9.72
CA MET A 275 4.79 -4.09 8.85
C MET A 275 3.32 -3.91 9.25
N TYR A 276 2.73 -4.87 9.95
CA TYR A 276 1.34 -4.77 10.38
C TYR A 276 1.18 -3.81 11.57
N ASP A 277 2.26 -3.55 12.32
CA ASP A 277 2.33 -2.46 13.30
C ASP A 277 2.51 -1.07 12.63
N THR A 278 2.53 -1.01 11.29
CA THR A 278 2.63 0.24 10.54
C THR A 278 1.25 0.83 10.24
N GLY A 279 1.16 1.79 9.33
CA GLY A 279 -0.08 2.42 8.93
C GLY A 279 -0.04 2.78 7.46
N PHE A 280 -1.02 3.55 7.01
CA PHE A 280 -1.12 3.92 5.61
C PHE A 280 0.02 4.86 5.21
N SER A 281 0.65 4.60 4.07
CA SER A 281 1.82 5.33 3.63
C SER A 281 2.08 5.23 2.13
N SER A 282 2.87 6.16 1.60
CA SER A 282 3.25 6.22 0.19
C SER A 282 4.62 6.86 0.00
N PHE A 283 5.29 6.49 -1.09
CA PHE A 283 6.50 7.16 -1.58
C PHE A 283 6.21 8.32 -2.55
N HIS A 284 4.94 8.61 -2.84
CA HIS A 284 4.57 9.74 -3.67
C HIS A 284 4.94 11.08 -3.03
N SER A 285 5.26 12.06 -3.88
CA SER A 285 5.43 13.45 -3.43
C SER A 285 4.11 14.03 -2.92
N GLY A 286 4.20 14.87 -1.88
CA GLY A 286 3.06 15.58 -1.28
C GLY A 286 2.68 15.19 0.15
N ASP A 287 3.52 14.42 0.86
CA ASP A 287 3.33 14.04 2.27
C ASP A 287 1.91 13.53 2.58
N GLY A 288 1.51 12.47 1.88
CA GLY A 288 0.21 11.81 1.99
C GLY A 288 0.20 10.50 1.20
N CYS A 289 -0.95 9.83 1.15
CA CYS A 289 -1.11 8.60 0.38
C CYS A 289 -2.51 8.49 -0.24
N HIS A 290 -2.67 7.57 -1.20
CA HIS A 290 -3.97 7.36 -1.81
C HIS A 290 -4.89 6.52 -0.93
N PHE A 291 -6.15 6.90 -0.91
CA PHE A 291 -7.24 6.10 -0.39
C PHE A 291 -8.34 5.99 -1.42
N LEU A 292 -8.84 4.77 -1.59
CA LEU A 292 -10.09 4.46 -2.24
C LEU A 292 -11.23 4.62 -1.24
N ILE A 293 -12.25 5.33 -1.68
CA ILE A 293 -13.50 5.57 -0.96
C ILE A 293 -14.54 4.53 -1.42
N ALA A 294 -15.54 4.25 -0.59
CA ALA A 294 -16.54 3.22 -0.84
C ALA A 294 -17.40 3.44 -2.09
N ASP A 295 -17.44 4.66 -2.62
CA ASP A 295 -18.10 5.03 -3.88
C ASP A 295 -17.22 4.85 -5.13
N GLY A 296 -15.98 4.36 -4.97
CA GLY A 296 -15.01 4.21 -6.06
C GLY A 296 -14.18 5.46 -6.36
N SER A 297 -14.40 6.57 -5.64
CA SER A 297 -13.54 7.75 -5.72
C SER A 297 -12.17 7.47 -5.08
N VAL A 298 -11.12 8.12 -5.59
CA VAL A 298 -9.75 7.94 -5.06
C VAL A 298 -9.23 9.32 -4.69
N HIS A 299 -8.77 9.45 -3.46
CA HIS A 299 -8.34 10.71 -2.87
C HIS A 299 -6.91 10.56 -2.34
N PHE A 300 -6.08 11.57 -2.61
CA PHE A 300 -4.77 11.69 -1.99
C PHE A 300 -4.92 12.46 -0.68
N ILE A 301 -4.82 11.76 0.45
CA ILE A 301 -5.04 12.33 1.78
C ILE A 301 -3.68 12.68 2.40
N SER A 302 -3.52 13.94 2.82
CA SER A 302 -2.28 14.42 3.46
C SER A 302 -2.12 13.85 4.87
N ARG A 303 -0.87 13.61 5.28
CA ARG A 303 -0.46 13.32 6.67
C ARG A 303 -0.97 14.35 7.67
N THR A 304 -1.18 15.58 7.24
CA THR A 304 -1.65 16.68 8.09
C THR A 304 -3.16 16.61 8.40
N ILE A 305 -3.88 15.62 7.87
CA ILE A 305 -5.28 15.39 8.24
C ILE A 305 -5.38 15.22 9.76
N ALA A 306 -6.37 15.87 10.36
CA ALA A 306 -6.62 15.70 11.79
C ALA A 306 -7.00 14.23 12.06
N GLN A 307 -6.32 13.58 13.01
CA GLN A 307 -6.52 12.15 13.31
C GLN A 307 -7.99 11.80 13.56
N ARG A 308 -8.76 12.69 14.21
CA ARG A 308 -10.20 12.53 14.42
C ARG A 308 -11.03 12.44 13.13
N VAL A 309 -10.61 13.16 12.09
CA VAL A 309 -11.28 13.17 10.78
C VAL A 309 -10.92 11.89 10.04
N LEU A 310 -9.62 11.53 10.02
CA LEU A 310 -9.18 10.26 9.45
C LEU A 310 -9.88 9.06 10.12
N ALA A 311 -10.09 9.14 11.43
CA ALA A 311 -10.80 8.12 12.18
C ALA A 311 -12.29 8.03 11.82
N ALA A 312 -12.97 9.18 11.73
CA ALA A 312 -14.38 9.24 11.34
C ALA A 312 -14.60 8.66 9.94
N LEU A 313 -13.70 8.96 9.00
CA LEU A 313 -13.76 8.45 7.62
C LEU A 313 -13.62 6.93 7.53
N THR A 314 -13.17 6.23 8.57
CA THR A 314 -13.13 4.76 8.53
C THR A 314 -14.48 4.10 8.85
N THR A 315 -15.35 4.79 9.60
CA THR A 315 -16.59 4.18 10.11
C THR A 315 -17.72 4.22 9.08
N ARG A 316 -18.60 3.20 9.10
CA ARG A 316 -19.80 3.15 8.25
C ARG A 316 -20.97 3.92 8.84
N ASP A 317 -21.08 4.00 10.17
CA ASP A 317 -22.12 4.75 10.88
C ASP A 317 -21.70 6.19 11.26
N GLY A 318 -20.50 6.61 10.88
CA GLY A 318 -19.98 7.95 11.11
C GLY A 318 -19.57 8.24 12.57
N PRO A 319 -19.20 9.50 12.86
CA PRO A 319 -18.72 9.90 14.18
C PRO A 319 -19.87 10.02 15.20
N SER A 320 -20.31 8.91 15.78
CA SER A 320 -21.16 8.95 16.98
C SER A 320 -20.35 9.33 18.23
N ARG A 321 -20.95 10.01 19.23
CA ARG A 321 -20.25 10.38 20.48
C ARG A 321 -19.63 9.16 21.20
N SER A 322 -20.23 7.98 21.10
CA SER A 322 -19.71 6.72 21.64
C SER A 322 -18.52 6.18 20.85
N ASN A 323 -18.46 6.42 19.54
CA ASN A 323 -17.31 6.07 18.69
C ASN A 323 -16.16 7.07 18.91
N MET A 324 -16.49 8.36 19.13
CA MET A 324 -15.52 9.43 19.36
C MET A 324 -14.79 9.38 20.71
N GLN A 325 -15.39 8.83 21.74
CA GLN A 325 -14.75 8.65 23.06
C GLN A 325 -13.65 7.57 23.06
N ARG A 326 -13.55 6.76 21.99
CA ARG A 326 -12.52 5.72 21.82
C ARG A 326 -11.21 6.26 21.22
N PHE A 327 -11.20 7.53 20.79
CA PHE A 327 -10.02 8.13 20.16
C PHE A 327 -9.14 8.80 21.22
N PRO A 328 -7.87 8.40 21.37
CA PRO A 328 -6.97 9.11 22.26
C PRO A 328 -6.74 10.52 21.72
N THR A 329 -7.16 11.52 22.49
CA THR A 329 -7.01 12.95 22.18
C THR A 329 -5.55 13.42 22.20
N THR A 330 -4.60 12.55 22.56
CA THR A 330 -3.22 12.90 22.94
C THR A 330 -2.12 12.35 22.04
N VAL A 331 -2.40 11.57 20.98
CA VAL A 331 -1.32 10.86 20.27
C VAL A 331 -0.44 11.79 19.43
N PHE A 332 -0.91 12.97 19.01
CA PHE A 332 -0.10 13.87 18.19
C PHE A 332 -0.31 15.34 18.57
N SER A 333 0.40 15.81 19.61
CA SER A 333 0.79 17.22 19.67
C SER A 333 2.00 17.41 18.74
N PRO A 334 2.06 18.47 17.92
CA PRO A 334 3.23 18.77 17.09
C PRO A 334 4.53 19.00 17.89
N GLU A 335 4.46 19.09 19.22
CA GLU A 335 5.55 19.55 20.08
C GLU A 335 6.40 18.41 20.66
N THR A 336 6.07 17.15 20.40
CA THR A 336 6.81 15.99 20.96
C THR A 336 7.53 15.18 19.88
N ILE A 337 8.33 15.86 19.05
CA ILE A 337 9.36 15.21 18.24
C ILE A 337 10.70 15.76 18.73
N VAL A 338 11.34 15.04 19.65
CA VAL A 338 12.76 15.23 19.93
C VAL A 338 13.51 14.63 18.74
N LEU A 339 13.86 15.49 17.78
CA LEU A 339 14.84 15.16 16.76
C LEU A 339 16.17 14.92 17.49
N GLY A 340 16.67 13.68 17.44
CA GLY A 340 18.07 13.41 17.74
C GLY A 340 18.97 14.17 16.76
N PRO A 341 20.19 14.56 17.17
CA PRO A 341 21.06 15.44 16.38
C PRO A 341 21.55 14.76 15.09
N PRO A 342 22.04 15.55 14.10
CA PRO A 342 22.13 15.19 12.68
C PRO A 342 23.08 14.03 12.33
#